data_AF-G0R4G5-F1
#
_entry.id   AF-G0R4G5-F1
#
_cell.length_a   1.000
_cell.length_b   1.000
_cell.length_c   1.000
_cell.angle_alpha   90.00
_cell.angle_beta   90.00
_cell.angle_gamma   90.00
#
_symmetry.space_group_name_H-M   'P 1'
#
loop_
_entity.id
_entity.type
_entity.pdbx_description
1 polymer ?
#
loop_
_entity_poly.entity_id
_entity_poly.type
_entity_poly.pdbx_seq_one_letter_code
_entity_poly.pdbx_strand_id
1 'polypeptide(L)'
;MAPPPKYIITRKLVRKYFEKNLPKQPLETQAQQGLLQKCWKQYGLDDPRCKQFEALHDYLHTQTQQYREKIKNLRIKEDVMGKLNTPVYKNQKKGRFQSGEIREWNIYDGLK
;
A
#
# COMPACT_ATOMS: atom_id res chain seq x y z
N MET A 1 23.88 13.02 -10.60
CA MET A 1 23.24 13.01 -9.26
C MET A 1 23.88 11.90 -8.43
N ALA A 2 24.24 12.17 -7.17
CA ALA A 2 24.76 11.11 -6.29
C ALA A 2 23.62 10.15 -5.87
N PRO A 3 23.92 8.85 -5.62
CA PRO A 3 22.92 7.91 -5.14
C PRO A 3 22.37 8.34 -3.77
N PRO A 4 21.07 8.11 -3.49
CA PRO A 4 20.46 8.48 -2.23
C PRO A 4 20.99 7.63 -1.07
N PRO A 5 20.96 8.14 0.18
CA PRO A 5 21.36 7.38 1.35
C PRO A 5 20.39 6.23 1.67
N LYS A 6 20.93 5.15 2.26
CA LYS A 6 20.22 3.88 2.50
C LYS A 6 18.90 4.04 3.26
N TYR A 7 18.85 4.93 4.26
CA TYR A 7 17.64 5.16 5.05
C TYR A 7 16.47 5.77 4.24
N ILE A 8 16.74 6.41 3.11
CA ILE A 8 15.68 6.90 2.20
C ILE A 8 15.18 5.75 1.33
N ILE A 9 16.09 4.87 0.90
CA ILE A 9 15.77 3.72 0.05
C ILE A 9 14.80 2.79 0.79
N THR A 10 15.09 2.44 2.04
CA THR A 10 14.21 1.58 2.87
C THR A 10 12.81 2.16 2.98
N ARG A 11 12.70 3.41 3.41
CA ARG A 11 11.43 4.12 3.59
C ARG A 11 10.61 4.20 2.29
N LYS A 12 11.27 4.35 1.14
CA LYS A 12 10.60 4.35 -0.17
C LYS A 12 10.11 2.95 -0.57
N LEU A 13 10.90 1.92 -0.28
CA LEU A 13 10.54 0.54 -0.60
C LEU A 13 9.40 0.02 0.26
N VAL A 14 9.36 0.38 1.56
CA VAL A 14 8.23 0.01 2.44
C VAL A 14 6.91 0.55 1.90
N ARG A 15 6.87 1.82 1.45
CA ARG A 15 5.67 2.39 0.81
C ARG A 15 5.24 1.59 -0.42
N LYS A 16 6.19 1.31 -1.33
CA LYS A 16 5.94 0.52 -2.54
C LYS A 16 5.50 -0.92 -2.24
N TYR A 17 6.01 -1.52 -1.17
CA TYR A 17 5.65 -2.87 -0.77
C TYR A 17 4.17 -2.94 -0.40
N PHE A 18 3.70 -2.04 0.46
CA PHE A 18 2.29 -2.00 0.84
C PHE A 18 1.38 -1.59 -0.32
N GLU A 19 1.80 -0.67 -1.19
CA GLU A 19 1.04 -0.31 -2.40
C GLU A 19 0.83 -1.47 -3.38
N LYS A 20 1.80 -2.39 -3.45
CA LYS A 20 1.74 -3.58 -4.32
C LYS A 20 1.01 -4.76 -3.69
N ASN A 21 1.16 -4.96 -2.38
CA ASN A 21 0.68 -6.16 -1.70
C ASN A 21 -0.63 -5.99 -0.96
N LEU A 22 -1.04 -4.77 -0.59
CA LEU A 22 -2.32 -4.58 0.07
C LEU A 22 -3.48 -4.79 -0.93
N PRO A 23 -4.50 -5.56 -0.55
CA PRO A 23 -5.67 -5.77 -1.39
C PRO A 23 -6.41 -4.44 -1.60
N LYS A 24 -6.63 -4.08 -2.87
CA LYS A 24 -7.38 -2.85 -3.25
C LYS A 24 -8.88 -3.08 -3.41
N GLN A 25 -9.28 -4.35 -3.43
CA GLN A 25 -10.66 -4.81 -3.62
C GLN A 25 -10.90 -6.03 -2.72
N PRO A 26 -12.13 -6.23 -2.22
CA PRO A 26 -12.52 -7.47 -1.57
C PRO A 26 -12.50 -8.64 -2.56
N LEU A 27 -12.18 -9.83 -2.09
CA LEU A 27 -12.13 -11.05 -2.91
C LEU A 27 -13.48 -11.37 -3.58
N GLU A 28 -14.58 -11.20 -2.84
CA GLU A 28 -15.94 -11.52 -3.31
C GLU A 28 -16.42 -10.57 -4.41
N THR A 29 -16.07 -9.28 -4.31
CA THR A 29 -16.47 -8.24 -5.25
C THR A 29 -15.88 -8.44 -6.65
N GLN A 30 -14.67 -9.00 -6.73
CA GLN A 30 -13.96 -9.21 -7.99
C GLN A 30 -14.67 -10.26 -8.88
N ALA A 31 -15.25 -11.30 -8.28
CA ALA A 31 -16.01 -12.31 -9.00
C ALA A 31 -17.34 -11.76 -9.55
N GLN A 32 -18.00 -10.87 -8.78
CA GLN A 32 -19.31 -10.32 -9.12
C GLN A 32 -19.22 -9.23 -10.21
N GLN A 33 -18.18 -8.39 -10.22
CA GLN A 33 -17.96 -7.41 -11.30
C GLN A 33 -17.81 -8.07 -12.68
N GLY A 34 -17.25 -9.27 -12.74
CA GLY A 34 -17.11 -10.04 -13.98
C GLY A 34 -18.46 -10.45 -14.59
N LEU A 35 -19.52 -10.60 -13.81
CA LEU A 35 -20.86 -10.94 -14.30
C LEU A 35 -21.50 -9.78 -15.06
N LEU A 36 -21.26 -8.55 -14.61
CA LEU A 36 -21.80 -7.35 -15.23
C LEU A 36 -21.18 -7.07 -16.59
N GLN A 37 -19.85 -7.20 -16.67
CA GLN A 37 -19.13 -7.11 -17.94
C GLN A 37 -19.59 -8.18 -18.93
N LYS A 38 -19.93 -9.38 -18.45
CA LYS A 38 -20.49 -10.45 -19.28
C LYS A 38 -21.90 -10.11 -19.77
N CYS A 39 -22.78 -9.62 -18.89
CA CYS A 39 -24.14 -9.22 -19.27
C CYS A 39 -24.11 -8.15 -20.37
N TRP A 40 -23.30 -7.11 -20.17
CA TRP A 40 -23.11 -6.04 -21.14
C TRP A 40 -22.62 -6.56 -22.50
N LYS A 41 -21.63 -7.47 -22.50
CA LYS A 41 -21.10 -8.06 -23.73
C LYS A 41 -22.10 -8.97 -24.44
N GLN A 42 -23.04 -9.59 -23.72
CA GLN A 42 -23.97 -10.57 -24.27
C GLN A 42 -25.28 -9.95 -24.76
N TYR A 43 -25.88 -9.05 -23.98
CA TYR A 43 -27.23 -8.51 -24.24
C TYR A 43 -27.23 -7.03 -24.64
N GLY A 44 -26.09 -6.35 -24.51
CA GLY A 44 -25.99 -4.91 -24.72
C GLY A 44 -26.41 -4.10 -23.49
N LEU A 45 -26.34 -2.77 -23.66
CA LEU A 45 -26.51 -1.76 -22.61
C LEU A 45 -27.90 -1.74 -21.96
N ASP A 46 -28.95 -1.99 -22.75
CA ASP A 46 -30.32 -1.57 -22.39
C ASP A 46 -31.30 -2.75 -22.23
N ASP A 47 -30.76 -3.97 -22.12
CA ASP A 47 -31.60 -5.15 -21.88
C ASP A 47 -32.11 -5.15 -20.43
N PRO A 48 -33.43 -5.31 -20.18
CA PRO A 48 -33.99 -5.35 -18.83
C PRO A 48 -33.39 -6.45 -17.93
N ARG A 49 -32.80 -7.50 -18.51
CA ARG A 49 -32.06 -8.54 -17.77
C ARG A 49 -30.74 -8.02 -17.19
N CYS A 50 -30.13 -7.01 -17.81
CA CYS A 50 -28.88 -6.41 -17.34
C CYS A 50 -29.08 -5.35 -16.25
N LYS A 51 -30.27 -4.77 -16.11
CA LYS A 51 -30.59 -3.76 -15.08
C LYS A 51 -30.40 -4.26 -13.65
N GLN A 52 -30.59 -5.56 -13.39
CA GLN A 52 -30.33 -6.15 -12.08
C GLN A 52 -28.84 -6.11 -11.71
N PHE A 53 -27.95 -6.19 -12.71
CA PHE A 53 -26.52 -6.11 -12.48
C PHE A 53 -26.08 -4.66 -12.28
N GLU A 54 -26.71 -3.67 -12.91
CA GLU A 54 -26.39 -2.25 -12.68
C GLU A 54 -26.51 -1.86 -11.21
N ALA A 55 -27.61 -2.22 -10.55
CA ALA A 55 -27.78 -1.99 -9.12
C ALA A 55 -26.71 -2.71 -8.27
N LEU A 56 -26.30 -3.91 -8.69
CA LEU A 56 -25.20 -4.65 -8.07
C LEU A 56 -23.86 -3.92 -8.24
N HIS A 57 -23.63 -3.28 -9.39
CA HIS A 57 -22.40 -2.52 -9.66
C HIS A 57 -22.18 -1.40 -8.65
N ASP A 58 -23.22 -0.60 -8.42
CA ASP A 58 -23.16 0.55 -7.54
C ASP A 58 -22.95 0.10 -6.08
N TYR A 59 -23.61 -0.98 -5.69
CA TYR A 59 -23.36 -1.64 -4.40
C TYR A 59 -21.90 -2.11 -4.25
N LEU A 60 -21.34 -2.74 -5.28
CA LEU A 60 -19.96 -3.21 -5.27
C LEU A 60 -18.95 -2.07 -5.22
N HIS A 61 -19.24 -0.95 -5.90
CA HIS A 61 -18.41 0.23 -5.87
C HIS A 61 -18.37 0.85 -4.46
N THR A 62 -19.53 0.99 -3.82
CA THR A 62 -19.61 1.51 -2.43
C THR A 62 -18.91 0.59 -1.43
N GLN A 63 -19.11 -0.74 -1.53
CA GLN A 63 -18.37 -1.71 -0.71
C GLN A 63 -16.86 -1.60 -0.89
N THR A 64 -16.38 -1.46 -2.13
CA THR A 64 -14.95 -1.34 -2.41
C THR A 64 -14.36 -0.07 -1.78
N GLN A 65 -15.10 1.04 -1.80
CA GLN A 65 -14.68 2.28 -1.13
C GLN A 65 -14.56 2.08 0.39
N GLN A 66 -15.58 1.52 1.03
CA GLN A 66 -15.56 1.23 2.47
C GLN A 66 -14.40 0.29 2.85
N TYR A 67 -14.12 -0.72 2.01
CA TYR A 67 -13.00 -1.64 2.23
C TYR A 67 -11.64 -0.91 2.21
N ARG A 68 -11.44 0.00 1.24
CA ARG A 68 -10.21 0.82 1.17
C ARG A 68 -10.07 1.75 2.36
N GLU A 69 -11.16 2.34 2.83
CA GLU A 69 -11.16 3.16 4.03
C GLU A 69 -10.79 2.34 5.27
N LYS A 70 -11.35 1.13 5.42
CA LYS A 70 -10.97 0.21 6.51
C LYS A 70 -9.47 -0.07 6.49
N ILE A 71 -8.89 -0.45 5.34
CA ILE A 71 -7.45 -0.71 5.23
C ILE A 71 -6.63 0.53 5.58
N LYS A 72 -7.05 1.72 5.13
CA LYS A 72 -6.38 2.98 5.46
C LYS A 72 -6.42 3.26 6.97
N ASN A 73 -7.55 2.97 7.62
CA ASN A 73 -7.74 3.17 9.05
C ASN A 73 -6.95 2.19 9.91
N LEU A 74 -6.62 0.99 9.40
CA LEU A 74 -5.73 0.05 10.09
C LEU A 74 -4.30 0.56 10.23
N ARG A 75 -3.88 1.58 9.46
CA ARG A 75 -2.56 2.26 9.60
C ARG A 75 -1.34 1.32 9.59
N ILE A 76 -1.45 0.15 8.95
CA ILE A 76 -0.42 -0.90 8.94
C ILE A 76 0.93 -0.35 8.44
N LYS A 77 0.90 0.43 7.36
CA LYS A 77 2.09 1.02 6.75
C LYS A 77 2.75 2.02 7.68
N GLU A 78 1.95 2.88 8.31
CA GLU A 78 2.40 3.89 9.27
C GLU A 78 3.05 3.23 10.49
N ASP A 79 2.45 2.17 11.02
CA ASP A 79 2.98 1.44 12.18
C ASP A 79 4.31 0.75 11.85
N VAL A 80 4.40 0.06 10.72
CA VAL A 80 5.64 -0.59 10.27
C VAL A 80 6.75 0.44 10.01
N MET A 81 6.40 1.58 9.40
CA MET A 81 7.34 2.69 9.21
C MET A 81 7.80 3.32 10.52
N GLY A 82 6.94 3.35 11.54
CA GLY A 82 7.24 3.84 12.88
C GLY A 82 8.16 2.91 13.68
N LYS A 83 8.20 1.62 13.36
CA LYS A 83 9.14 0.65 13.93
C LYS A 83 10.57 0.77 13.38
N LEU A 84 10.77 1.50 12.29
CA LEU A 84 12.11 1.78 11.78
C LEU A 84 12.83 2.75 12.72
N ASN A 85 14.05 2.43 13.07
CA ASN A 85 14.86 3.29 13.91
C ASN A 85 15.11 4.66 13.26
N THR A 86 15.50 5.61 14.09
CA THR A 86 16.04 6.89 13.62
C THR A 86 17.28 6.65 12.75
N PRO A 87 17.35 7.28 11.56
CA PRO A 87 18.47 7.10 10.67
C PRO A 87 19.73 7.76 11.24
N VAL A 88 20.87 7.11 11.07
CA VAL A 88 22.16 7.70 11.42
C VAL A 88 22.65 8.55 10.25
N TYR A 89 22.68 9.87 10.45
CA TYR A 89 23.08 10.81 9.42
C TYR A 89 24.61 10.92 9.32
N LYS A 90 25.12 11.26 8.13
CA LYS A 90 26.58 11.34 7.88
C LYS A 90 27.29 12.35 8.78
N ASN A 91 26.62 13.45 9.13
CA ASN A 91 27.13 14.46 10.07
C ASN A 91 27.28 13.91 11.50
N GLN A 92 26.43 12.96 11.92
CA GLN A 92 26.53 12.33 13.24
C GLN A 92 27.70 11.37 13.36
N LYS A 93 28.22 10.82 12.24
CA LYS A 93 29.41 9.97 12.21
C LYS A 93 30.70 10.73 11.89
N LYS A 94 30.62 12.05 11.69
CA LYS A 94 31.74 12.84 11.17
C LYS A 94 32.58 13.40 12.33
N GLY A 95 33.86 13.02 12.39
CA GLY A 95 34.83 13.57 13.35
C GLY A 95 35.84 12.51 13.79
N ARG A 96 37.08 12.91 14.11
CA ARG A 96 38.16 11.97 14.48
C ARG A 96 38.21 11.63 15.99
N PHE A 97 37.40 12.29 16.82
CA PHE A 97 37.41 12.14 18.28
C PHE A 97 36.00 12.10 18.88
N GLN A 98 35.05 11.44 18.19
CA GLN A 98 33.73 11.20 18.79
C GLN A 98 33.83 10.07 19.82
N SER A 99 33.48 10.39 21.07
CA SER A 99 33.40 9.44 22.19
C SER A 99 32.04 8.77 22.34
N GLY A 100 31.02 9.22 21.59
CA GLY A 100 29.69 8.63 21.62
C GLY A 100 29.62 7.35 20.79
N GLU A 101 29.10 6.26 21.37
CA GLU A 101 28.83 5.02 20.64
C GLU A 101 27.85 5.26 19.50
N ILE A 102 28.32 5.09 18.26
CA ILE A 102 27.45 5.01 17.10
C ILE A 102 26.83 3.61 17.13
N ARG A 103 25.50 3.55 17.29
CA ARG A 103 24.74 2.29 17.17
C ARG A 103 25.22 1.44 15.99
N GLU A 104 25.52 0.18 16.25
CA GLU A 104 25.73 -0.84 15.22
C GLU A 104 24.44 -1.11 14.44
N TRP A 105 24.58 -1.50 13.17
CA TRP A 105 23.42 -1.78 12.32
C TRP A 105 22.58 -2.93 12.87
N ASN A 106 21.26 -2.79 12.83
CA ASN A 106 20.32 -3.88 13.08
C ASN A 106 19.19 -3.93 12.04
N ILE A 107 18.34 -4.97 12.09
CA ILE A 107 17.23 -5.16 11.14
C ILE A 107 16.23 -3.99 11.13
N TYR A 108 16.08 -3.28 12.24
CA TYR A 108 15.18 -2.13 12.37
C TYR A 108 15.73 -0.85 11.70
N ASP A 109 16.97 -0.87 11.22
CA ASP A 109 17.57 0.21 10.41
C ASP A 109 17.24 0.07 8.92
N GLY A 110 16.83 -1.13 8.51
CA GLY A 110 16.56 -1.51 7.13
C GLY A 110 17.83 -1.94 6.38
N LEU A 111 18.26 -1.19 5.35
CA LEU A 111 19.36 -1.56 4.47
C LEU A 111 20.71 -1.39 5.18
N LYS A 112 21.47 -2.48 5.28
CA LYS A 112 22.86 -2.52 5.78
C LYS A 112 23.79 -1.75 4.87
#